data_AF-A0A1Y1KNB6-F1
#
_entry.id   AF-A0A1Y1KNB6-F1
#
_cell.length_a   1.000
_cell.length_b   1.000
_cell.length_c   1.000
_cell.angle_alpha   90.00
_cell.angle_beta   90.00
_cell.angle_gamma   90.00
#
_symmetry.space_group_name_H-M   'P 1'
#
loop_
_entity.id
_entity.type
_entity.pdbx_description
1 polymer ?
#
loop_
_entity_poly.entity_id
_entity_poly.type
_entity_poly.pdbx_seq_one_letter_code
_entity_poly.pdbx_strand_id
1 'polypeptide(L)'
;MDKYGMDYWWELSVSDLLPEDIESKCNVPRDQIRKGEDIFDIWLDSGLSWSNVLEGDQVADMYLEGVDQFTGWFQSSLMTSVALRNKSPYKSVYVHGFVVDQNGLKMSKSLGNVVDPVDILEGRNGMKTYGIDALRWWVVCHANSDAITHVSDNILQTSADEVQK
;
A
#
# COMPACT_ATOMS: atom_id res chain seq x y z
N MET A 1 21.42 12.91 0.85
CA MET A 1 21.26 11.43 0.73
C MET A 1 22.28 10.83 -0.23
N ASP A 2 22.53 11.45 -1.38
CA ASP A 2 23.36 10.88 -2.47
C ASP A 2 24.81 10.48 -2.11
N LYS A 3 25.39 11.00 -1.01
CA LYS A 3 26.77 10.65 -0.61
C LYS A 3 26.87 9.46 0.36
N TYR A 4 25.84 9.21 1.17
CA TYR A 4 25.89 8.25 2.29
C TYR A 4 24.67 7.31 2.35
N GLY A 5 23.78 7.35 1.35
CA GLY A 5 22.57 6.51 1.31
C GLY A 5 21.53 6.91 2.37
N MET A 6 20.61 5.99 2.65
CA MET A 6 19.56 6.17 3.68
C MET A 6 20.08 5.88 5.09
N ASP A 7 21.14 5.07 5.22
CA ASP A 7 21.70 4.66 6.51
C ASP A 7 22.60 5.71 7.16
N TYR A 8 22.77 6.88 6.52
CA TYR A 8 23.58 7.98 7.04
C TYR A 8 23.18 8.42 8.45
N TRP A 9 21.88 8.34 8.78
CA TRP A 9 21.41 8.64 10.14
C TRP A 9 21.97 7.67 11.16
N TRP A 10 22.33 6.44 10.80
CA TRP A 10 22.89 5.45 11.72
C TRP A 10 24.41 5.46 11.74
N GLU A 11 25.03 5.66 10.58
CA GLU A 11 26.48 5.58 10.42
C GLU A 11 27.24 6.83 10.87
N LEU A 12 26.67 8.01 10.68
CA LEU A 12 27.34 9.28 10.98
C LEU A 12 27.28 9.64 12.47
N SER A 13 28.33 10.30 12.95
CA SER A 13 28.36 10.82 14.33
C SER A 13 27.39 12.01 14.48
N VAL A 14 27.01 12.34 15.72
CA VAL A 14 26.17 13.52 15.99
C VAL A 14 26.81 14.78 15.42
N SER A 15 28.13 14.94 15.57
CA SER A 15 28.87 16.08 15.03
C SER A 15 28.81 16.20 13.51
N ASP A 16 28.75 15.07 12.80
CA ASP A 16 28.66 15.06 11.32
C ASP A 16 27.25 15.43 10.81
N LEU A 17 26.22 15.21 11.63
CA LEU A 17 24.82 15.48 11.28
C LEU A 17 24.37 16.91 11.62
N LEU A 18 25.02 17.56 12.58
CA LEU A 18 24.59 18.86 13.10
C LEU A 18 25.12 20.03 12.25
N PRO A 19 24.25 20.98 11.83
CA PRO A 19 24.69 22.19 11.14
C PRO A 19 25.49 23.10 12.06
N GLU A 20 26.35 23.97 11.50
CA GLU A 20 27.25 24.88 12.25
C GLU A 20 26.51 25.86 13.18
N ASP A 21 25.26 26.20 12.87
CA ASP A 21 24.47 27.20 13.59
C ASP A 21 23.45 26.60 14.58
N ILE A 22 23.55 25.30 14.91
CA ILE A 22 22.54 24.65 15.75
C ILE A 22 22.49 25.19 17.19
N GLU A 23 23.65 25.54 17.77
CA GLU A 23 23.74 26.06 19.15
C GLU A 23 23.01 27.39 19.31
N SER A 24 23.15 28.29 18.32
CA SER A 24 22.49 29.60 18.36
C SER A 24 21.00 29.49 18.10
N LYS A 25 20.56 28.51 17.29
CA LYS A 25 19.12 28.28 16.99
C LYS A 25 18.37 27.60 18.14
N CYS A 26 18.98 26.59 18.75
CA CYS A 26 18.32 25.78 19.76
C CYS A 26 18.60 26.25 21.19
N ASN A 27 19.60 27.11 21.39
CA ASN A 27 20.09 27.54 22.71
C ASN A 27 20.45 26.33 23.62
N VAL A 28 21.06 25.30 23.02
CA VAL A 28 21.51 24.07 23.68
C VAL A 28 22.94 23.77 23.20
N PRO A 29 23.89 23.45 24.10
CA PRO A 29 25.26 23.05 23.73
C PRO A 29 25.28 21.79 22.83
N ARG A 30 26.18 21.77 21.83
CA ARG A 30 26.32 20.62 20.89
C ARG A 30 26.54 19.28 21.58
N ASP A 31 27.33 19.28 22.65
CA ASP A 31 27.69 18.08 23.42
C ASP A 31 26.50 17.49 24.20
N GLN A 32 25.40 18.23 24.34
CA GLN A 32 24.15 17.77 24.95
C GLN A 32 23.12 17.28 23.93
N ILE A 33 23.38 17.47 22.63
CA ILE A 33 22.49 16.99 21.57
C ILE A 33 22.77 15.51 21.32
N ARG A 34 21.70 14.72 21.23
CA ARG A 34 21.75 13.29 20.94
C ARG A 34 20.81 12.95 19.79
N LYS A 35 21.18 11.92 19.02
CA LYS A 35 20.31 11.35 17.99
C LYS A 35 19.15 10.61 18.64
N GLY A 36 17.96 10.76 18.08
CA GLY A 36 16.86 9.85 18.33
C GLY A 36 17.13 8.50 17.66
N GLU A 37 16.77 7.42 18.34
CA GLU A 37 16.85 6.05 17.84
C GLU A 37 15.48 5.51 17.40
N ASP A 38 14.41 6.29 17.63
CA ASP A 38 13.08 5.97 17.15
C ASP A 38 13.04 6.06 15.61
N ILE A 39 12.22 5.20 15.02
CA ILE A 39 11.92 5.21 13.59
C ILE A 39 10.49 5.72 13.37
N PHE A 40 10.22 6.16 12.14
CA PHE A 40 8.88 6.52 11.75
C PHE A 40 7.98 5.30 11.60
N ASP A 41 6.69 5.51 11.84
CA ASP A 41 5.66 4.53 11.60
C ASP A 41 5.44 4.31 10.09
N ILE A 42 5.14 3.08 9.69
CA ILE A 42 4.98 2.68 8.28
C ILE A 42 3.82 3.43 7.56
N TRP A 43 2.83 3.91 8.31
CA TRP A 43 1.76 4.73 7.75
C TRP A 43 2.24 6.14 7.45
N LEU A 44 3.27 6.66 8.13
CA LEU A 44 3.88 7.92 7.73
C LEU A 44 4.60 7.76 6.38
N ASP A 45 5.38 6.70 6.23
CA ASP A 45 6.14 6.44 5.01
C ASP A 45 5.21 6.27 3.80
N SER A 46 4.21 5.38 3.92
CA SER A 46 3.22 5.16 2.85
C SER A 46 2.33 6.38 2.64
N GLY A 47 1.97 7.10 3.72
CA GLY A 47 1.22 8.34 3.66
C GLY A 47 1.94 9.44 2.88
N LEU A 48 3.28 9.46 2.88
CA LEU A 48 4.10 10.40 2.10
C LEU A 48 4.36 9.95 0.66
N SER A 49 3.82 8.82 0.20
CA SER A 49 4.00 8.35 -1.18
C SER A 49 3.67 9.40 -2.23
N TRP A 50 2.63 10.21 -2.02
CA TRP A 50 2.25 11.29 -2.92
C TRP A 50 3.36 12.31 -3.13
N SER A 51 4.25 12.54 -2.15
CA SER A 51 5.30 13.57 -2.25
C SER A 51 6.47 13.12 -3.12
N ASN A 52 6.63 11.81 -3.29
CA ASN A 52 7.71 11.21 -4.06
C ASN A 52 7.25 10.75 -5.45
N VAL A 53 5.94 10.47 -5.62
CA VAL A 53 5.38 9.93 -6.85
C VAL A 53 4.67 11.00 -7.69
N LEU A 54 3.94 11.93 -7.06
CA LEU A 54 3.24 12.98 -7.79
C LEU A 54 4.18 14.16 -8.05
N GLU A 55 4.14 14.72 -9.26
CA GLU A 55 5.01 15.83 -9.61
C GLU A 55 4.43 17.17 -9.12
N GLY A 56 5.21 17.86 -8.29
CA GLY A 56 4.89 19.19 -7.78
C GLY A 56 3.50 19.26 -7.13
N ASP A 57 2.59 20.01 -7.76
CA ASP A 57 1.28 20.31 -7.21
C ASP A 57 0.15 19.38 -7.68
N GLN A 58 0.49 18.29 -8.38
CA GLN A 58 -0.47 17.30 -8.84
C GLN A 58 -1.29 16.68 -7.69
N VAL A 59 -2.55 16.38 -8.01
CA VAL A 59 -3.50 15.65 -7.17
C VAL A 59 -3.98 14.48 -8.00
N ALA A 60 -3.83 13.26 -7.48
CA ALA A 60 -4.27 12.05 -8.17
C ALA A 60 -5.77 12.12 -8.44
N ASP A 61 -6.22 11.68 -9.62
CA ASP A 61 -7.65 11.64 -9.90
C ASP A 61 -8.38 10.65 -8.98
N MET A 62 -7.72 9.54 -8.64
CA MET A 62 -8.27 8.48 -7.82
C MET A 62 -7.19 7.75 -7.03
N TYR A 63 -7.51 7.42 -5.79
CA TYR A 63 -6.86 6.34 -5.04
C TYR A 63 -7.79 5.11 -5.03
N LEU A 64 -7.24 3.92 -5.23
CA LEU A 64 -7.98 2.67 -5.31
C LEU A 64 -7.30 1.61 -4.46
N GLU A 65 -7.94 1.17 -3.39
CA GLU A 65 -7.44 0.11 -2.49
C GLU A 65 -8.59 -0.61 -1.77
N GLY A 66 -8.25 -1.61 -0.98
CA GLY A 66 -9.17 -2.36 -0.12
C GLY A 66 -9.79 -1.52 1.00
N VAL A 67 -10.95 -1.97 1.50
CA VAL A 67 -11.72 -1.30 2.58
C VAL A 67 -10.94 -1.08 3.88
N ASP A 68 -9.93 -1.90 4.16
CA ASP A 68 -9.04 -1.72 5.31
C ASP A 68 -8.17 -0.46 5.22
N GLN A 69 -8.00 0.12 4.04
CA GLN A 69 -7.15 1.30 3.86
C GLN A 69 -7.81 2.61 4.27
N PHE A 70 -9.11 2.62 4.64
CA PHE A 70 -9.77 3.80 5.19
C PHE A 70 -9.05 4.35 6.42
N THR A 71 -8.67 3.48 7.35
CA THR A 71 -7.92 3.87 8.56
C THR A 71 -6.40 3.70 8.40
N GLY A 72 -5.96 3.30 7.21
CA GLY A 72 -4.57 3.08 6.86
C GLY A 72 -4.08 4.13 5.86
N TRP A 73 -3.82 3.68 4.62
CA TRP A 73 -3.15 4.49 3.62
C TRP A 73 -3.94 5.73 3.17
N PHE A 74 -5.27 5.65 3.07
CA PHE A 74 -6.09 6.81 2.70
C PHE A 74 -5.99 7.92 3.74
N GLN A 75 -6.19 7.57 5.02
CA GLN A 75 -6.14 8.52 6.13
C GLN A 75 -4.74 9.13 6.28
N SER A 76 -3.70 8.31 6.30
CA SER A 76 -2.31 8.78 6.43
C SER A 76 -1.89 9.67 5.26
N SER A 77 -2.25 9.32 4.02
CA SER A 77 -2.00 10.15 2.85
C SER A 77 -2.70 11.49 2.92
N LEU A 78 -3.98 11.49 3.31
CA LEU A 78 -4.76 12.73 3.45
C LEU A 78 -4.18 13.64 4.52
N MET A 79 -3.87 13.09 5.70
CA MET A 79 -3.33 13.86 6.83
C MET A 79 -1.99 14.50 6.47
N THR A 80 -1.06 13.73 5.90
CA THR A 80 0.27 14.24 5.53
C THR A 80 0.20 15.28 4.41
N SER A 81 -0.63 15.06 3.39
CA SER A 81 -0.80 16.04 2.29
C SER A 81 -1.46 17.32 2.77
N VAL A 82 -2.48 17.25 3.62
CA VAL A 82 -3.10 18.45 4.19
C VAL A 82 -2.10 19.20 5.06
N ALA A 83 -1.31 18.49 5.88
CA ALA A 83 -0.30 19.11 6.73
C ALA A 83 0.81 19.83 5.93
N LEU A 84 1.27 19.25 4.81
CA LEU A 84 2.42 19.76 4.05
C LEU A 84 2.05 20.66 2.86
N ARG A 85 0.86 20.45 2.26
CA ARG A 85 0.43 21.13 1.02
C ARG A 85 -0.93 21.82 1.13
N ASN A 86 -1.61 21.69 2.28
CA ASN A 86 -2.94 22.26 2.50
C ASN A 86 -3.99 21.82 1.46
N LYS A 87 -3.87 20.57 0.96
CA LYS A 87 -4.83 19.97 0.02
C LYS A 87 -4.82 18.44 0.09
N SER A 88 -5.89 17.82 -0.39
CA SER A 88 -5.99 16.37 -0.55
C SER A 88 -4.98 15.85 -1.60
N PRO A 89 -4.39 14.66 -1.42
CA PRO A 89 -3.51 14.07 -2.43
C PRO A 89 -4.30 13.38 -3.56
N TYR A 90 -5.61 13.17 -3.38
CA TYR A 90 -6.52 12.56 -4.36
C TYR A 90 -7.85 13.32 -4.46
N LYS A 91 -8.48 13.26 -5.65
CA LYS A 91 -9.82 13.84 -5.89
C LYS A 91 -10.95 12.90 -5.51
N SER A 92 -10.73 11.59 -5.65
CA SER A 92 -11.70 10.55 -5.34
C SER A 92 -11.03 9.32 -4.73
N VAL A 93 -11.81 8.52 -4.01
CA VAL A 93 -11.41 7.19 -3.55
C VAL A 93 -12.38 6.16 -4.11
N TYR A 94 -11.85 5.05 -4.60
CA TYR A 94 -12.63 3.87 -4.93
C TYR A 94 -12.18 2.74 -4.02
N VAL A 95 -13.15 2.03 -3.45
CA VAL A 95 -12.89 1.03 -2.43
C VAL A 95 -13.48 -0.29 -2.84
N HIS A 96 -12.65 -1.33 -2.81
CA HIS A 96 -13.10 -2.70 -3.01
C HIS A 96 -13.08 -3.47 -1.69
N GLY A 97 -13.92 -4.51 -1.61
CA GLY A 97 -14.02 -5.38 -0.46
C GLY A 97 -12.90 -6.42 -0.41
N PHE A 98 -13.00 -7.30 0.57
CA PHE A 98 -12.10 -8.44 0.71
C PHE A 98 -12.49 -9.60 -0.19
N VAL A 99 -11.48 -10.32 -0.67
CA VAL A 99 -11.66 -11.63 -1.30
C VAL A 99 -11.58 -12.71 -0.22
N VAL A 100 -12.55 -13.62 -0.23
CA VAL A 100 -12.64 -14.77 0.67
C VAL A 100 -12.71 -16.06 -0.12
N ASP A 101 -12.46 -17.19 0.54
CA ASP A 101 -12.55 -18.50 -0.10
C ASP A 101 -14.00 -18.86 -0.50
N GLN A 102 -14.14 -20.03 -1.13
CA GLN A 102 -15.43 -20.58 -1.56
C GLN A 102 -16.44 -20.80 -0.42
N ASN A 103 -15.98 -20.91 0.83
CA ASN A 103 -16.80 -21.07 2.02
C ASN A 103 -17.10 -19.73 2.72
N GLY A 104 -16.60 -18.62 2.18
CA GLY A 104 -16.73 -17.30 2.79
C GLY A 104 -15.77 -17.05 3.95
N LEU A 105 -14.76 -17.90 4.13
CA LEU A 105 -13.76 -17.73 5.18
C LEU A 105 -12.63 -16.83 4.69
N LYS A 106 -12.13 -15.99 5.60
CA LYS A 106 -10.90 -15.22 5.36
C LYS A 106 -9.77 -16.18 5.02
N MET A 107 -9.08 -15.89 3.90
CA MET A 107 -7.95 -16.70 3.46
C MET A 107 -6.77 -16.55 4.43
N SER A 108 -6.18 -17.68 4.83
CA SER A 108 -4.98 -17.70 5.67
C SER A 108 -4.14 -18.94 5.44
N LYS A 109 -2.81 -18.81 5.54
CA LYS A 109 -1.88 -19.93 5.36
C LYS A 109 -2.14 -21.08 6.35
N SER A 110 -2.53 -20.78 7.58
CA SER A 110 -2.82 -21.78 8.62
C SER A 110 -4.07 -22.61 8.32
N LEU A 111 -5.06 -22.04 7.63
CA LEU A 111 -6.26 -22.78 7.21
C LEU A 111 -6.04 -23.53 5.89
N GLY A 112 -4.95 -23.24 5.17
CA GLY A 112 -4.66 -23.85 3.87
C GLY A 112 -5.66 -23.49 2.77
N ASN A 113 -6.45 -22.42 2.96
CA ASN A 113 -7.52 -21.99 2.05
C ASN A 113 -7.13 -20.77 1.20
N VAL A 114 -5.83 -20.48 1.08
CA VAL A 114 -5.33 -19.39 0.24
C VAL A 114 -5.42 -19.83 -1.22
N VAL A 115 -6.06 -19.01 -2.04
CA VAL A 115 -6.02 -19.15 -3.50
C VAL A 115 -4.99 -18.15 -4.02
N ASP A 116 -3.84 -18.66 -4.47
CA ASP A 116 -2.81 -17.81 -5.10
C ASP A 116 -3.25 -17.44 -6.52
N PRO A 117 -3.20 -16.16 -6.93
CA PRO A 117 -3.47 -15.77 -8.30
C PRO A 117 -2.66 -16.58 -9.33
N VAL A 118 -1.41 -16.95 -9.04
CA VAL A 118 -0.58 -17.78 -9.93
C VAL A 118 -1.17 -19.18 -10.09
N ASP A 119 -1.80 -19.73 -9.06
CA ASP A 119 -2.45 -21.04 -9.14
C ASP A 119 -3.67 -21.00 -10.07
N ILE A 120 -4.42 -19.89 -10.09
CA ILE A 120 -5.52 -19.65 -11.04
C ILE A 120 -4.99 -19.58 -12.47
N LEU A 121 -3.88 -18.86 -12.66
CA LEU A 121 -3.28 -18.64 -13.97
C LEU A 121 -2.74 -19.95 -14.56
N GLU A 122 -2.03 -20.73 -13.75
CA GLU A 122 -1.25 -21.87 -14.22
C GLU A 122 -1.92 -23.23 -13.97
N GLY A 123 -2.95 -23.30 -13.13
CA GLY A 123 -3.59 -24.56 -12.75
C GLY A 123 -2.73 -25.38 -11.79
N ARG A 124 -2.31 -24.76 -10.68
CA ARG A 124 -1.53 -25.42 -9.62
C ARG A 124 -2.42 -25.76 -8.43
N ASN A 125 -1.89 -26.55 -7.48
CA ASN A 125 -2.56 -26.89 -6.22
C ASN A 125 -3.98 -27.47 -6.38
N GLY A 126 -4.22 -28.21 -7.47
CA GLY A 126 -5.51 -28.84 -7.76
C GLY A 126 -6.52 -27.95 -8.49
N MET A 127 -6.16 -26.72 -8.85
CA MET A 127 -6.98 -25.84 -9.70
C MET A 127 -6.79 -26.16 -11.18
N LYS A 128 -7.81 -25.83 -11.98
CA LYS A 128 -7.69 -25.77 -13.44
C LYS A 128 -6.91 -24.53 -13.87
N THR A 129 -6.28 -24.60 -15.04
CA THR A 129 -5.64 -23.45 -15.69
C THR A 129 -6.74 -22.56 -16.30
N TYR A 130 -7.03 -21.41 -15.68
CA TYR A 130 -8.00 -20.45 -16.20
C TYR A 130 -7.34 -19.34 -17.03
N GLY A 131 -6.06 -19.07 -16.79
CA GLY A 131 -5.32 -18.00 -17.46
C GLY A 131 -5.72 -16.60 -17.02
N ILE A 132 -5.03 -15.60 -17.57
CA ILE A 132 -5.11 -14.21 -17.11
C ILE A 132 -6.44 -13.55 -17.46
N ASP A 133 -7.02 -13.86 -18.61
CA ASP A 133 -8.24 -13.21 -19.08
C ASP A 133 -9.44 -13.61 -18.22
N ALA A 134 -9.55 -14.88 -17.84
CA ALA A 134 -10.57 -15.36 -16.91
C ALA A 134 -10.45 -14.71 -15.53
N LEU A 135 -9.23 -14.58 -15.00
CA LEU A 135 -8.98 -13.91 -13.72
C LEU A 135 -9.37 -12.42 -13.78
N ARG A 136 -8.99 -11.72 -14.85
CA ARG A 136 -9.34 -10.30 -15.04
C ARG A 136 -10.85 -10.12 -15.19
N TRP A 137 -11.51 -11.01 -15.94
CA TRP A 137 -12.96 -11.02 -16.09
C TRP A 137 -13.65 -11.22 -14.74
N TRP A 138 -13.17 -12.20 -13.96
CA TRP A 138 -13.66 -12.43 -12.60
C TRP A 138 -13.55 -11.17 -11.73
N VAL A 139 -12.39 -10.48 -11.74
CA VAL A 139 -12.19 -9.23 -10.99
C VAL A 139 -13.22 -8.17 -11.39
N VAL A 140 -13.37 -7.91 -12.69
CA VAL A 140 -14.25 -6.86 -13.20
C VAL A 140 -15.73 -7.16 -12.91
N CYS A 141 -16.14 -8.42 -12.95
CA CYS A 141 -17.52 -8.81 -12.72
C CYS A 141 -17.90 -8.93 -11.24
N HIS A 142 -16.95 -9.32 -10.37
CA HIS A 142 -17.27 -9.72 -9.00
C HIS A 142 -16.53 -8.93 -7.91
N ALA A 143 -15.32 -8.41 -8.18
CA ALA A 143 -14.47 -7.73 -7.20
C ALA A 143 -14.44 -6.20 -7.41
N ASN A 144 -15.59 -5.62 -7.75
CA ASN A 144 -15.76 -4.22 -8.14
C ASN A 144 -16.65 -3.41 -7.18
N SER A 145 -16.80 -3.88 -5.95
CA SER A 145 -17.56 -3.20 -4.90
C SER A 145 -16.89 -3.41 -3.56
N ASP A 146 -17.33 -2.68 -2.54
CA ASP A 146 -16.88 -2.81 -1.16
C ASP A 146 -17.40 -4.09 -0.47
N ALA A 147 -18.24 -4.87 -1.14
CA ALA A 147 -18.74 -6.15 -0.65
C ALA A 147 -17.66 -7.23 -0.64
N ILE A 148 -17.82 -8.21 0.26
CA ILE A 148 -16.99 -9.41 0.30
C ILE A 148 -17.26 -10.24 -0.97
N THR A 149 -16.18 -10.61 -1.66
CA THR A 149 -16.25 -11.39 -2.90
C THR A 149 -15.64 -12.78 -2.72
N HIS A 150 -16.34 -13.81 -3.19
CA HIS A 150 -15.86 -15.18 -3.12
C HIS A 150 -15.04 -15.55 -4.35
N VAL A 151 -13.90 -16.20 -4.14
CA VAL A 151 -13.17 -16.90 -5.20
C VAL A 151 -13.40 -18.41 -5.10
N SER A 152 -13.86 -19.01 -6.19
CA SER A 152 -14.07 -20.46 -6.29
C SER A 152 -13.92 -20.93 -7.74
N ASP A 153 -13.62 -22.22 -7.89
CA ASP A 153 -13.47 -22.86 -9.21
C ASP A 153 -14.69 -22.67 -10.11
N ASN A 154 -15.90 -22.76 -9.55
CA ASN A 154 -17.13 -22.59 -10.33
C ASN A 154 -17.26 -21.18 -10.91
N ILE A 155 -16.93 -20.14 -10.14
CA ILE A 155 -17.04 -18.74 -10.60
C ILE A 155 -15.93 -18.42 -11.60
N LEU A 156 -14.72 -18.97 -11.38
CA LEU A 156 -13.60 -18.83 -12.32
C LEU A 156 -13.87 -19.53 -13.65
N GLN A 157 -14.48 -20.72 -13.63
CA GLN A 157 -14.91 -21.41 -14.84
C GLN A 157 -15.95 -20.60 -15.61
N THR A 158 -16.98 -20.07 -14.94
CA THR A 158 -17.97 -19.19 -15.59
C THR A 158 -17.28 -17.98 -16.22
N SER A 159 -16.32 -17.37 -15.52
CA SER A 159 -15.57 -16.22 -16.03
C SER A 159 -14.72 -16.58 -17.26
N ALA A 160 -14.11 -17.78 -17.28
CA ALA A 160 -13.37 -18.30 -18.42
C ALA A 160 -14.27 -18.60 -19.62
N ASP A 161 -15.48 -19.11 -19.39
CA ASP A 161 -16.44 -19.40 -20.45
C ASP A 161 -17.06 -18.11 -21.03
N GLU A 162 -17.22 -17.06 -20.21
CA GLU A 162 -17.76 -15.77 -20.63
C GLU A 162 -16.75 -14.93 -21.42
N VAL A 163 -15.49 -14.90 -21.03
CA VAL A 163 -14.46 -14.09 -21.71
C VAL A 163 -14.15 -14.59 -23.12
N GLN A 164 -14.56 -15.82 -23.46
CA GLN A 164 -14.41 -16.42 -24.79
C GLN A 164 -15.58 -16.16 -25.75
N LYS A 165 -16.69 -15.55 -25.27
CA LYS A 165 -17.86 -15.20 -26.08
C LYS A 165 -17.69 -13.85 -26.77
#